data_AF-A0A966T2T0-F1
#
_entry.id   AF-A0A966T2T0-F1
#
_cell.length_a   1.000
_cell.length_b   1.000
_cell.length_c   1.000
_cell.angle_alpha   90.00
_cell.angle_beta   90.00
_cell.angle_gamma   90.00
#
_symmetry.space_group_name_H-M   'P 1'
#
loop_
_entity.id
_entity.type
_entity.pdbx_description
1 polymer ?
#
loop_
_entity_poly.entity_id
_entity_poly.type
_entity_poly.pdbx_seq_one_letter_code
_entity_poly.pdbx_strand_id
1 'polypeptide(L)'
;MKMKLQALLLSALCLTLAVGQARASSVPDAPADAPVAMQEVVTGGVTVPEVVSVRDRRGWTFSVGESEHHGITVTAPDGQVSRWGEWGGNPGQFRYPSALAIDADGTILVAEIGNGRVQRLAPDGRPLGMW
;
A
#
# COMPACT_ATOMS: atom_id res chain seq x y z
N MET A 1 15.81 -67.60 -30.77
CA MET A 1 16.58 -66.58 -31.50
C MET A 1 16.99 -65.50 -30.50
N LYS A 2 18.30 -65.44 -30.20
CA LYS A 2 19.16 -64.43 -29.53
C LYS A 2 18.64 -63.53 -28.38
N MET A 3 19.41 -63.63 -27.29
CA MET A 3 19.52 -62.84 -26.05
C MET A 3 19.74 -61.31 -26.21
N LYS A 4 19.46 -60.56 -25.13
CA LYS A 4 20.20 -59.41 -24.52
C LYS A 4 19.33 -58.89 -23.34
N LEU A 5 19.56 -59.17 -22.06
CA LEU A 5 20.60 -58.79 -21.08
C LEU A 5 20.84 -57.27 -20.91
N GLN A 6 20.91 -56.84 -19.62
CA GLN A 6 21.38 -55.56 -19.02
C GLN A 6 20.26 -54.68 -18.42
N ALA A 7 20.34 -54.06 -17.24
CA ALA A 7 21.27 -54.06 -16.10
C ALA A 7 20.61 -53.33 -14.89
N LEU A 8 21.13 -53.59 -13.68
CA LEU A 8 20.82 -52.97 -12.38
C LEU A 8 20.88 -51.42 -12.35
N LEU A 9 20.14 -50.75 -11.45
CA LEU A 9 20.66 -49.84 -10.39
C LEU A 9 19.58 -49.19 -9.48
N LEU A 10 19.72 -49.50 -8.19
CA LEU A 10 19.45 -48.81 -6.91
C LEU A 10 18.68 -47.46 -6.77
N SER A 11 17.85 -47.43 -5.70
CA SER A 11 17.72 -46.43 -4.60
C SER A 11 16.86 -45.16 -4.71
N ALA A 12 15.94 -45.00 -3.72
CA ALA A 12 15.53 -43.81 -2.93
C ALA A 12 14.03 -43.94 -2.56
N LEU A 13 13.61 -44.40 -1.38
CA LEU A 13 13.50 -43.74 -0.05
C LEU A 13 12.68 -42.43 -0.01
N CYS A 14 11.58 -42.47 0.76
CA CYS A 14 10.77 -41.36 1.32
C CYS A 14 10.07 -40.41 0.32
N LEU A 15 8.82 -39.96 0.49
CA LEU A 15 8.15 -39.53 1.71
C LEU A 15 6.62 -39.52 1.45
N THR A 16 5.84 -39.96 2.43
CA THR A 16 4.37 -39.89 2.41
C THR A 16 3.87 -38.44 2.32
N LEU A 17 2.98 -38.14 1.35
CA LEU A 17 2.22 -36.90 1.35
C LEU A 17 1.22 -36.92 2.52
N ALA A 18 1.53 -36.16 3.57
CA ALA A 18 0.51 -35.71 4.51
C ALA A 18 -0.36 -34.65 3.80
N VAL A 19 -1.55 -35.04 3.35
CA VAL A 19 -2.60 -34.08 2.99
C VAL A 19 -3.08 -33.45 4.30
N GLY A 20 -2.48 -32.32 4.65
CA GLY A 20 -2.97 -31.45 5.72
C GLY A 20 -4.30 -30.84 5.28
N GLN A 21 -5.40 -31.34 5.84
CA GLN A 21 -6.70 -30.68 5.77
C GLN A 21 -6.58 -29.32 6.47
N ALA A 22 -6.49 -28.25 5.70
CA ALA A 22 -6.62 -26.89 6.23
C ALA A 22 -8.06 -26.71 6.72
N ARG A 23 -8.28 -26.85 8.03
CA ARG A 23 -9.51 -26.41 8.65
C ARG A 23 -9.59 -24.89 8.49
N ALA A 24 -10.67 -24.41 7.90
CA ALA A 24 -11.02 -23.01 7.94
C ALA A 24 -11.12 -22.59 9.41
N SER A 25 -10.13 -21.84 9.90
CA SER A 25 -10.22 -21.19 11.20
C SER A 25 -11.22 -20.06 11.05
N SER A 26 -12.42 -20.23 11.60
CA SER A 26 -13.36 -19.13 11.78
C SER A 26 -12.66 -18.05 12.61
N VAL A 27 -12.49 -16.86 12.02
CA VAL A 27 -12.05 -15.67 12.76
C VAL A 27 -13.05 -15.48 13.90
N PRO A 28 -12.63 -15.48 15.17
CA PRO A 28 -13.57 -15.18 16.26
C PRO A 28 -14.02 -13.72 16.11
N ASP A 29 -15.33 -13.49 16.22
CA ASP A 29 -15.89 -12.14 16.28
C ASP A 29 -15.18 -11.38 17.41
N ALA A 30 -14.44 -10.34 17.04
CA ALA A 30 -13.79 -9.48 18.02
C ALA A 30 -14.89 -8.84 18.88
N PRO A 31 -14.77 -8.84 20.23
CA PRO A 31 -15.75 -8.20 21.09
C PRO A 31 -15.83 -6.72 20.75
N ALA A 32 -17.05 -6.19 20.63
CA ALA A 32 -17.36 -4.83 20.18
C ALA A 32 -16.70 -3.70 20.99
N ASP A 33 -16.09 -4.04 22.13
CA ASP A 33 -15.50 -3.10 23.09
C ASP A 33 -13.97 -3.23 23.23
N ALA A 34 -13.30 -4.03 22.39
CA ALA A 34 -11.84 -4.08 22.41
C ALA A 34 -11.27 -2.75 21.90
N PRO A 35 -10.41 -2.04 22.66
CA PRO A 35 -9.82 -0.81 22.17
C PRO A 35 -9.01 -1.13 20.93
N VAL A 36 -9.26 -0.41 19.82
CA VAL A 36 -8.44 -0.50 18.62
C VAL A 36 -7.02 -0.12 19.04
N ALA A 37 -6.14 -1.12 19.12
CA ALA A 37 -4.75 -0.88 19.44
C ALA A 37 -4.12 -0.11 18.28
N MET A 38 -3.79 1.16 18.52
CA MET A 38 -2.95 1.94 17.62
C MET A 38 -1.57 1.28 17.60
N GLN A 39 -1.27 0.48 16.57
CA GLN A 39 0.06 -0.06 16.38
C GLN A 39 0.94 1.00 15.70
N GLU A 40 1.88 1.55 16.46
CA GLU A 40 2.92 2.40 15.89
C GLU A 40 3.94 1.51 15.15
N VAL A 41 3.82 1.46 13.82
CA VAL A 41 4.80 0.79 12.96
C VAL A 41 5.83 1.85 12.55
N VAL A 42 6.92 1.96 13.32
CA VAL A 42 8.02 2.87 12.99
C VAL A 42 8.96 2.20 11.99
N THR A 43 8.71 2.38 10.70
CA THR A 43 9.66 2.03 9.63
C THR A 43 10.50 3.26 9.28
N GLY A 44 11.63 3.46 9.97
CA GLY A 44 12.70 4.39 9.55
C GLY A 44 12.36 5.88 9.60
N GLY A 45 12.93 6.57 10.60
CA GLY A 45 13.25 8.01 10.60
C GLY A 45 12.24 8.97 9.97
N VAL A 46 11.16 9.29 10.69
CA VAL A 46 10.34 10.47 10.40
C VAL A 46 11.08 11.69 10.97
N THR A 47 11.86 12.39 10.14
CA THR A 47 12.70 13.51 10.59
C THR A 47 12.02 14.88 10.59
N VAL A 48 10.74 14.96 10.21
CA VAL A 48 9.93 16.19 10.32
C VAL A 48 8.44 15.83 10.43
N PRO A 49 7.82 15.90 11.63
CA PRO A 49 6.40 15.58 11.76
C PRO A 49 5.56 16.81 11.40
N GLU A 50 5.24 16.95 10.11
CA GLU A 50 4.17 17.85 9.63
C GLU A 50 3.38 17.20 8.47
N VAL A 51 3.35 15.86 8.48
CA VAL A 51 2.90 15.05 7.35
C VAL A 51 1.64 14.28 7.75
N VAL A 52 0.55 14.47 6.99
CA VAL A 52 -0.61 13.57 7.04
C VAL A 52 -0.34 12.42 6.08
N SER A 53 -0.50 11.18 6.54
CA SER A 53 -0.34 9.98 5.71
C SER A 53 -1.56 9.08 5.81
N VAL A 54 -2.02 8.55 4.68
CA VAL A 54 -3.10 7.55 4.61
C VAL A 54 -2.59 6.35 3.85
N ARG A 55 -2.92 5.16 4.36
CA ARG A 55 -2.59 3.89 3.74
C ARG A 55 -3.83 3.25 3.13
N ASP A 56 -3.73 2.78 1.89
CA ASP A 56 -4.81 2.04 1.24
C ASP A 56 -4.79 0.54 1.63
N ARG A 57 -5.83 -0.21 1.24
CA ARG A 57 -5.94 -1.66 1.51
C ARG A 57 -4.90 -2.51 0.79
N ARG A 58 -4.28 -1.98 -0.27
CA ARG A 58 -3.22 -2.65 -1.04
C ARG A 58 -1.84 -2.42 -0.39
N GLY A 59 -1.77 -1.61 0.66
CA GLY A 59 -0.57 -1.33 1.43
C GLY A 59 0.23 -0.13 0.94
N TRP A 60 -0.27 0.64 -0.03
CA TRP A 60 0.34 1.89 -0.50
C TRP A 60 0.10 3.01 0.50
N THR A 61 1.11 3.84 0.73
CA THR A 61 1.02 5.00 1.63
C THR A 61 1.13 6.28 0.83
N PHE A 62 0.21 7.21 1.06
CA PHE A 62 0.14 8.52 0.44
C PHE A 62 0.34 9.57 1.52
N SER A 63 1.24 10.51 1.28
CA SER A 63 1.65 11.50 2.27
C SER A 63 1.66 12.90 1.68
N VAL A 64 1.09 13.85 2.43
CA VAL A 64 1.15 15.29 2.13
C VAL A 64 1.66 16.03 3.36
N GLY A 65 2.32 17.18 3.16
CA GLY A 65 2.79 18.02 4.24
C GLY A 65 3.48 19.28 3.71
N GLU A 66 3.91 20.15 4.62
CA GLU A 66 4.55 21.44 4.29
C GLU A 66 6.06 21.34 4.04
N SER A 67 6.57 20.14 3.77
CA SER A 67 7.95 19.98 3.30
C SER A 67 8.16 20.74 1.97
N GLU A 68 9.42 21.02 1.62
CA GLU A 68 9.84 21.72 0.38
C GLU A 68 9.23 21.14 -0.93
N HIS A 69 8.57 19.99 -0.84
CA HIS A 69 7.79 19.38 -1.90
C HIS A 69 6.30 19.71 -1.75
N HIS A 70 5.82 20.60 -2.62
CA HIS A 70 4.42 20.95 -2.77
C HIS A 70 3.67 19.89 -3.60
N GLY A 71 3.61 18.65 -3.10
CA GLY A 71 3.03 17.52 -3.80
C GLY A 71 2.74 16.33 -2.89
N ILE A 72 2.42 15.18 -3.48
CA ILE A 72 2.10 13.94 -2.76
C ILE A 72 3.31 13.01 -2.85
N THR A 73 3.78 12.53 -1.71
CA THR A 73 4.73 11.41 -1.66
C THR A 73 3.96 10.10 -1.65
N VAL A 74 4.30 9.19 -2.55
CA VAL A 74 3.62 7.90 -2.72
C VAL A 74 4.63 6.78 -2.51
N THR A 75 4.39 5.97 -1.49
CA THR A 75 5.25 4.85 -1.11
C THR A 75 4.53 3.55 -1.39
N ALA A 76 5.13 2.72 -2.25
CA ALA A 76 4.67 1.39 -2.57
C ALA A 76 4.87 0.42 -1.39
N PRO A 77 4.13 -0.72 -1.36
CA PRO A 77 4.26 -1.70 -0.28
C PRO A 77 5.67 -2.30 -0.12
N ASP A 78 6.47 -2.28 -1.19
CA ASP A 78 7.86 -2.75 -1.21
C ASP A 78 8.88 -1.66 -0.80
N GLY A 79 8.40 -0.45 -0.46
CA GLY A 79 9.21 0.68 -0.04
C GLY A 79 9.68 1.60 -1.17
N GLN A 80 9.32 1.33 -2.44
CA GLN A 80 9.63 2.28 -3.53
C GLN A 80 8.87 3.59 -3.34
N VAL A 81 9.57 4.72 -3.51
CA VAL A 81 8.99 6.06 -3.35
C VAL A 81 8.90 6.76 -4.69
N SER A 82 7.73 7.32 -4.97
CA SER A 82 7.48 8.22 -6.09
C SER A 82 6.83 9.51 -5.58
N ARG A 83 6.82 10.55 -6.43
CA ARG A 83 6.24 11.86 -6.09
C ARG A 83 5.29 12.29 -7.19
N TRP A 84 4.16 12.85 -6.79
CA TRP A 84 3.15 13.39 -7.69
C TRP A 84 2.97 14.88 -7.47
N GLY A 85 2.85 15.59 -8.59
CA GLY A 85 2.63 17.03 -8.61
C GLY A 85 3.86 17.86 -8.32
N GLU A 86 3.65 19.15 -8.47
CA GLU A 86 4.62 20.23 -8.30
C GLU A 86 3.90 21.48 -7.79
N TRP A 87 4.64 22.49 -7.36
CA TRP A 87 4.04 23.74 -6.91
C TRP A 87 3.23 24.41 -8.02
N GLY A 88 1.99 24.80 -7.72
CA GLY A 88 1.17 25.57 -8.64
C GLY A 88 -0.33 25.46 -8.39
N GLY A 89 -1.09 26.01 -9.33
CA GLY A 89 -2.56 26.11 -9.25
C GLY A 89 -3.30 25.32 -10.32
N ASN A 90 -2.62 24.60 -11.22
CA ASN A 90 -3.27 23.80 -12.25
C ASN A 90 -3.67 22.41 -11.74
N PRO A 91 -4.48 21.63 -12.48
CA PRO A 91 -4.79 20.25 -12.11
C PRO A 91 -3.52 19.41 -11.94
N GLY A 92 -3.38 18.73 -10.81
CA GLY A 92 -2.21 17.93 -10.47
C GLY A 92 -1.02 18.72 -9.94
N GLN A 93 -1.10 20.06 -9.90
CA GLN A 93 -0.18 20.90 -9.13
C GLN A 93 -0.78 21.18 -7.75
N PHE A 94 0.06 21.44 -6.75
CA PHE A 94 -0.41 21.67 -5.39
C PHE A 94 0.17 22.93 -4.75
N ARG A 95 -0.58 23.49 -3.80
CA ARG A 95 -0.10 24.58 -2.94
C ARG A 95 -0.57 24.36 -1.50
N TYR A 96 0.39 24.03 -0.63
CA TYR A 96 0.14 23.66 0.77
C TYR A 96 -0.97 22.59 0.93
N PRO A 97 -0.77 21.38 0.36
CA PRO A 97 -1.68 20.26 0.61
C PRO A 97 -1.59 19.87 2.09
N SER A 98 -2.74 19.81 2.75
CA SER A 98 -2.82 19.71 4.23
C SER A 98 -3.50 18.45 4.72
N ALA A 99 -4.36 17.85 3.89
CA ALA A 99 -5.10 16.64 4.23
C ALA A 99 -5.33 15.78 3.00
N LEU A 100 -5.52 14.48 3.25
CA LEU A 100 -5.88 13.52 2.22
C LEU A 100 -6.91 12.51 2.71
N ALA A 101 -7.68 11.97 1.77
CA ALA A 101 -8.58 10.83 1.98
C ALA A 101 -8.56 9.92 0.74
N ILE A 102 -8.86 8.64 0.93
CA ILE A 102 -8.91 7.64 -0.15
C ILE A 102 -10.29 6.98 -0.12
N ASP A 103 -11.02 7.05 -1.22
CA ASP A 103 -12.31 6.39 -1.39
C ASP A 103 -12.15 4.89 -1.68
N ALA A 104 -13.24 4.13 -1.61
CA ALA A 104 -13.24 2.67 -1.77
C ALA A 104 -12.78 2.22 -3.17
N ASP A 105 -12.95 3.05 -4.20
CA ASP A 105 -12.48 2.81 -5.56
C ASP A 105 -11.00 3.20 -5.78
N GLY A 106 -10.33 3.72 -4.73
CA GLY A 106 -8.96 4.20 -4.76
C GLY A 106 -8.82 5.65 -5.23
N THR A 107 -9.92 6.37 -5.45
CA THR A 107 -9.90 7.81 -5.72
C THR A 107 -9.28 8.54 -4.53
N ILE A 108 -8.38 9.48 -4.81
CA ILE A 108 -7.65 10.23 -3.78
C ILE A 108 -8.19 11.66 -3.77
N LEU A 109 -8.59 12.13 -2.59
CA LEU A 109 -8.99 13.51 -2.35
C LEU A 109 -7.87 14.21 -1.59
N VAL A 110 -7.50 15.42 -2.03
CA VAL A 110 -6.47 16.24 -1.40
C VAL A 110 -7.01 17.62 -1.14
N ALA A 111 -6.98 18.07 0.11
CA ALA A 111 -7.36 19.42 0.49
C ALA A 111 -6.13 20.33 0.55
N GLU A 112 -6.22 21.48 -0.11
CA GLU A 112 -5.13 22.44 -0.26
C GLU A 112 -5.49 23.77 0.38
N ILE A 113 -4.70 24.17 1.37
CA ILE A 113 -4.88 25.47 2.04
C ILE A 113 -4.44 26.60 1.10
N GLY A 114 -3.34 26.40 0.38
CA GLY A 114 -2.74 27.45 -0.44
C GLY A 114 -3.53 27.82 -1.68
N ASN A 115 -4.24 26.85 -2.25
CA ASN A 115 -5.14 27.06 -3.39
C ASN A 115 -6.61 27.22 -2.97
N GLY A 116 -6.95 26.97 -1.70
CA GLY A 116 -8.31 27.05 -1.20
C GLY A 116 -9.26 26.08 -1.89
N ARG A 117 -8.79 24.86 -2.21
CA ARG A 117 -9.52 23.90 -3.05
C ARG A 117 -9.37 22.47 -2.54
N VAL A 118 -10.22 21.60 -3.07
CA VAL A 118 -10.05 20.14 -3.00
C VAL A 118 -9.80 19.60 -4.40
N GLN A 119 -8.72 18.83 -4.58
CA GLN A 119 -8.48 18.08 -5.81
C GLN A 119 -8.88 16.61 -5.65
N ARG A 120 -9.44 16.05 -6.72
CA ARG A 120 -9.74 14.62 -6.86
C ARG A 120 -8.80 14.01 -7.89
N LEU A 121 -8.14 12.93 -7.52
CA LEU A 121 -7.17 12.22 -8.35
C LEU A 121 -7.59 10.76 -8.51
N ALA A 122 -7.24 10.18 -9.64
CA ALA A 122 -7.33 8.75 -9.87
C ALA A 122 -6.28 8.01 -9.01
N PRO A 123 -6.41 6.68 -8.84
CA PRO A 123 -5.43 5.88 -8.08
C PRO A 123 -4.00 5.93 -8.61
N ASP A 124 -3.80 6.38 -9.85
CA ASP A 124 -2.50 6.58 -10.51
C ASP A 124 -1.97 8.02 -10.41
N GLY A 125 -2.67 8.90 -9.70
CA GLY A 125 -2.31 10.30 -9.50
C GLY A 125 -2.81 11.25 -10.58
N ARG A 126 -3.49 10.76 -11.62
CA ARG A 126 -4.03 11.61 -12.69
C ARG A 126 -5.17 12.49 -12.15
N PRO A 127 -5.18 13.80 -12.43
CA PRO A 127 -6.27 14.67 -12.00
C PRO A 127 -7.61 14.28 -12.62
N LEU A 128 -8.66 14.19 -11.79
CA LEU A 128 -10.03 13.92 -12.20
C LEU A 128 -10.92 15.16 -12.10
N GLY A 129 -10.57 16.10 -11.22
CA GLY A 129 -11.30 17.34 -11.03
C GLY A 129 -10.84 18.10 -9.80
N MET A 130 -11.38 19.31 -9.64
CA MET A 130 -11.10 20.17 -8.49
C MET A 130 -12.34 21.01 -8.17
N TRP A 131 -12.44 21.42 -6.91
CA TRP A 131 -13.56 22.19 -6.36
C TRP A 131 -13.02 23.30 -5.47
#